data_AF-A0A1W9P0B7-F1
#
_entry.id   AF-A0A1W9P0B7-F1
#
_cell.length_a   1.000
_cell.length_b   1.000
_cell.length_c   1.000
_cell.angle_alpha   90.00
_cell.angle_beta   90.00
_cell.angle_gamma   90.00
#
_symmetry.space_group_name_H-M   'P 1'
#
loop_
_entity.id
_entity.type
_entity.pdbx_description
1 polymer ?
#
loop_
_entity_poly.entity_id
_entity_poly.type
_entity_poly.pdbx_seq_one_letter_code
_entity_poly.pdbx_strand_id
1 'polypeptide(L)'
;MRATSKKVFFILALAWLLFCCSIYFIARPFFLEIVPLLVLVLIVSRGIKPKFIISVLHLTLVGLFGAVFLSLMYGVMDKQLMHFGFIAFISAICKSLSVTILGITVITGLVAGLGSKVLSKFCFKCESGLGQFLISIGLGIGIVINFGFFLAYFKILKLPVVIFLVVGLFYLSRKEIGSFFNKIARAKIRVKGDLQVVLFFSVFILVISHLVTKLRGFPLEFDSLSLYANTAKNLALTGRLPQAWSFPFGIELFMGFNWLLFGAGTALTINSLLGLLSVLAIYLIARKFVGYNFALFPSIFFYTTFAVAQLTYFDDKVDLGILFFGVLSVYAFLQWHTLHRRRISIKLEPRYCLTAGKGRIYVK
;
A
#
# COMPACT_ATOMS: atom_id res chain seq x y z
N MET A 1 22.12 -9.75 18.60
CA MET A 1 21.04 -9.78 19.62
C MET A 1 21.09 -11.11 20.37
N ARG A 2 21.32 -11.09 21.69
CA ARG A 2 21.34 -12.29 22.55
C ARG A 2 19.97 -12.98 22.56
N ALA A 3 19.91 -14.29 22.79
CA ALA A 3 18.66 -15.07 22.79
C ALA A 3 17.59 -14.51 23.74
N THR A 4 18.00 -13.93 24.87
CA THR A 4 17.14 -13.22 25.83
C THR A 4 16.40 -12.02 25.21
N SER A 5 17.05 -11.23 24.36
CA SER A 5 16.41 -10.08 23.70
C SER A 5 15.29 -10.48 22.72
N LYS A 6 15.37 -11.68 22.12
CA LYS A 6 14.35 -12.16 21.17
C LYS A 6 13.05 -12.55 21.89
N LYS A 7 13.16 -13.19 23.06
CA LYS A 7 11.98 -13.57 23.86
C LYS A 7 11.25 -12.34 24.39
N VAL A 8 11.98 -11.36 24.93
CA VAL A 8 11.40 -10.09 25.40
C VAL A 8 10.69 -9.37 24.26
N PHE A 9 11.32 -9.27 23.09
CA PHE A 9 10.69 -8.63 21.93
C PHE A 9 9.43 -9.36 21.46
N PHE A 10 9.43 -10.70 21.47
CA PHE A 10 8.25 -11.49 21.11
C PHE A 10 7.09 -11.26 22.08
N ILE A 11 7.37 -11.27 23.39
CA ILE A 11 6.35 -11.01 24.42
C ILE A 11 5.78 -9.59 24.26
N LEU A 12 6.63 -8.58 24.05
CA LEU A 12 6.19 -7.21 23.81
C LEU A 12 5.35 -7.09 22.53
N ALA A 13 5.74 -7.77 21.44
CA ALA A 13 4.97 -7.76 20.21
C ALA A 13 3.60 -8.44 20.38
N LEU A 14 3.53 -9.53 21.14
CA LEU A 14 2.28 -10.21 21.45
C LEU A 14 1.37 -9.36 22.34
N ALA A 15 1.92 -8.76 23.40
CA ALA A 15 1.20 -7.87 24.29
C ALA A 15 0.65 -6.65 23.53
N TRP A 16 1.45 -6.07 22.63
CA TRP A 16 1.01 -4.98 21.77
C TRP A 16 -0.09 -5.42 20.81
N LEU A 17 0.03 -6.58 20.18
CA LEU A 17 -1.05 -7.11 19.33
C LEU A 17 -2.35 -7.30 20.11
N LEU A 18 -2.29 -7.83 21.33
CA LEU A 18 -3.46 -7.98 22.19
C LEU A 18 -4.08 -6.63 22.57
N PHE A 19 -3.24 -5.62 22.86
CA PHE A 19 -3.68 -4.25 23.13
C PHE A 19 -4.31 -3.59 21.90
N CYS A 20 -3.72 -3.76 20.71
CA CYS A 20 -4.32 -3.28 19.47
C CYS A 20 -5.66 -3.98 19.22
N CYS A 21 -5.75 -5.29 19.43
CA CYS A 21 -7.01 -6.02 19.36
C CYS A 21 -8.05 -5.47 20.34
N SER A 22 -7.66 -5.06 21.55
CA SER A 22 -8.61 -4.49 22.52
C SER A 22 -9.05 -3.06 22.18
N ILE A 23 -8.17 -2.21 21.64
CA ILE A 23 -8.59 -0.90 21.10
C ILE A 23 -9.53 -1.10 19.91
N TYR A 24 -9.19 -2.04 19.02
CA TYR A 24 -10.02 -2.36 17.87
C TYR A 24 -11.39 -2.93 18.30
N PHE A 25 -11.42 -3.70 19.39
CA PHE A 25 -12.65 -4.20 20.03
C PHE A 25 -13.56 -3.09 20.53
N ILE A 26 -12.99 -2.01 21.08
CA ILE A 26 -13.75 -0.82 21.52
C ILE A 26 -14.28 -0.04 20.29
N ALA A 27 -13.49 0.05 19.22
CA ALA A 27 -13.87 0.79 18.01
C ALA A 27 -14.84 0.02 17.09
N ARG A 28 -14.83 -1.33 17.11
CA ARG A 28 -15.76 -2.17 16.34
C ARG A 28 -16.16 -3.43 17.12
N PRO A 29 -17.47 -3.65 17.38
CA PRO A 29 -17.95 -4.85 18.07
C PRO A 29 -17.92 -6.14 17.21
N PHE A 30 -17.35 -6.13 16.00
CA PHE A 30 -17.44 -7.26 15.06
C PHE A 30 -16.21 -8.18 15.12
N PHE A 31 -16.44 -9.34 15.72
CA PHE A 31 -15.52 -10.34 16.29
C PHE A 31 -14.63 -11.14 15.31
N LEU A 32 -14.79 -10.97 13.99
CA LEU A 32 -14.27 -11.94 12.99
C LEU A 32 -12.77 -11.84 12.66
N GLU A 33 -12.11 -10.72 12.98
CA GLU A 33 -10.71 -10.47 12.58
C GLU A 33 -9.68 -10.96 13.61
N ILE A 34 -10.09 -11.18 14.87
CA ILE A 34 -9.22 -11.61 15.97
C ILE A 34 -9.02 -13.12 15.95
N VAL A 35 -10.01 -13.90 15.48
CA VAL A 35 -9.97 -15.36 15.46
C VAL A 35 -8.79 -15.91 14.63
N PRO A 36 -8.51 -15.43 13.41
CA PRO A 36 -7.34 -15.87 12.65
C PRO A 36 -6.01 -15.52 13.34
N LEU A 37 -5.95 -14.38 14.03
CA LEU A 37 -4.77 -13.91 14.73
C LEU A 37 -4.49 -14.75 15.99
N LEU A 38 -5.53 -15.09 16.76
CA LEU A 38 -5.47 -16.02 17.89
C LEU A 38 -5.08 -17.44 17.44
N VAL A 39 -5.68 -17.96 16.38
CA VAL A 39 -5.35 -19.28 15.83
C VAL A 39 -3.89 -19.32 15.37
N LEU A 40 -3.41 -18.26 14.72
CA LEU A 40 -2.00 -18.17 14.30
C LEU A 40 -1.05 -18.09 15.50
N VAL A 41 -1.37 -17.29 16.52
CA VAL A 41 -0.61 -17.23 17.77
C VAL A 41 -0.55 -18.60 18.44
N LEU A 42 -1.65 -19.36 18.45
CA LEU A 42 -1.73 -20.72 18.99
C LEU A 42 -0.93 -21.74 18.17
N ILE A 43 -0.90 -21.60 16.84
CA ILE A 43 -0.07 -22.46 15.96
C ILE A 43 1.42 -22.19 16.19
N VAL A 44 1.79 -20.91 16.31
CA VAL A 44 3.18 -20.49 16.54
C VAL A 44 3.64 -20.86 17.95
N SER A 45 2.78 -20.76 18.96
CA SER A 45 3.11 -21.14 20.34
C SER A 45 3.36 -22.65 20.51
N ARG A 46 2.84 -23.49 19.59
CA ARG A 46 3.08 -24.95 19.58
C ARG A 46 4.45 -25.37 19.02
N GLY A 47 5.33 -24.43 18.67
CA GLY A 47 6.71 -24.73 18.28
C GLY A 47 6.88 -25.37 16.89
N ILE A 48 5.82 -25.37 16.08
CA ILE A 48 5.95 -25.67 14.65
C ILE A 48 6.86 -24.59 14.06
N LYS A 49 7.92 -24.97 13.33
CA LYS A 49 8.81 -24.04 12.63
C LYS A 49 8.31 -23.81 11.21
N PRO A 50 7.39 -22.88 10.97
CA PRO A 50 6.89 -22.62 9.64
C PRO A 50 8.00 -22.10 8.72
N LYS A 51 8.30 -22.86 7.66
CA LYS A 51 8.98 -22.33 6.48
C LYS A 51 7.93 -22.21 5.37
N PHE A 52 7.40 -21.01 5.20
CA PHE A 52 6.46 -20.73 4.12
C PHE A 52 7.18 -20.02 2.96
N ILE A 53 7.00 -20.57 1.76
CA ILE A 53 7.28 -19.86 0.51
C ILE A 53 5.92 -19.68 -0.15
N ILE A 54 5.35 -18.49 0.02
CA ILE A 54 4.05 -18.16 -0.57
C ILE A 54 4.33 -17.29 -1.79
N SER A 55 3.82 -17.70 -2.96
CA SER A 55 3.82 -16.81 -4.12
C SER A 55 2.85 -15.66 -3.88
N VAL A 56 3.16 -14.46 -4.37
CA VAL A 56 2.25 -13.32 -4.25
C VAL A 56 0.87 -13.63 -4.85
N LEU A 57 0.79 -14.41 -5.93
CA LEU A 57 -0.46 -14.83 -6.57
C LEU A 57 -1.39 -15.59 -5.61
N HIS A 58 -0.87 -16.58 -4.88
CA HIS A 58 -1.63 -17.33 -3.89
C HIS A 58 -2.13 -16.42 -2.77
N LEU A 59 -1.29 -15.50 -2.29
CA LEU A 59 -1.68 -14.55 -1.25
C LEU A 59 -2.80 -13.61 -1.73
N THR A 60 -2.73 -13.15 -2.97
CA THR A 60 -3.79 -12.32 -3.56
C THR A 60 -5.10 -13.07 -3.72
N LEU A 61 -5.06 -14.35 -4.11
CA LEU A 61 -6.26 -15.18 -4.23
C LEU A 61 -6.92 -15.43 -2.87
N VAL A 62 -6.13 -15.76 -1.84
CA VAL A 62 -6.64 -15.94 -0.47
C VAL A 62 -7.22 -14.65 0.08
N GLY A 63 -6.54 -13.51 -0.14
CA GLY A 63 -7.06 -12.20 0.28
C GLY A 63 -8.36 -11.83 -0.41
N LEU A 64 -8.48 -12.11 -1.71
CA LEU A 64 -9.69 -11.85 -2.49
C LEU A 64 -10.85 -12.74 -2.04
N PHE A 65 -10.61 -14.03 -1.79
CA PHE A 65 -11.60 -14.93 -1.22
C PHE A 65 -12.05 -14.48 0.17
N GLY A 66 -11.12 -14.09 1.04
CA GLY A 66 -11.42 -13.54 2.36
C GLY A 66 -12.24 -12.25 2.28
N ALA A 67 -11.92 -11.36 1.35
CA ALA A 67 -12.68 -10.12 1.14
C ALA A 67 -14.11 -10.39 0.66
N VAL A 68 -14.29 -11.32 -0.29
CA VAL A 68 -15.63 -11.75 -0.74
C VAL A 68 -16.42 -12.34 0.41
N PHE A 69 -15.83 -13.28 1.17
CA PHE A 69 -16.49 -13.94 2.30
C PHE A 69 -16.93 -12.94 3.37
N LEU A 70 -16.04 -12.02 3.76
CA LEU A 70 -16.37 -10.99 4.75
C LEU A 70 -17.42 -10.01 4.24
N SER A 71 -17.44 -9.71 2.94
CA SER A 71 -18.51 -8.89 2.32
C SER A 71 -19.87 -9.55 2.38
N LEU A 72 -19.93 -10.87 2.15
CA LEU A 72 -21.16 -11.65 2.27
C LEU A 72 -21.67 -11.61 3.71
N MET A 73 -20.78 -11.80 4.69
CA MET A 73 -21.13 -11.69 6.11
C MET A 73 -21.64 -10.30 6.46
N TYR A 74 -20.97 -9.24 5.97
CA TYR A 74 -21.38 -7.86 6.23
C TYR A 74 -22.76 -7.56 5.61
N GLY A 75 -23.00 -8.06 4.41
CA GLY A 75 -24.26 -7.93 3.69
C GLY A 75 -25.47 -8.60 4.34
N VAL A 76 -25.26 -9.79 4.90
CA VAL A 76 -26.29 -10.52 5.65
C VAL A 76 -26.70 -9.76 6.93
N MET A 77 -25.80 -8.95 7.50
CA MET A 77 -26.06 -8.19 8.71
C MET A 77 -26.77 -6.84 8.45
N ASP A 78 -26.70 -6.31 7.23
CA ASP A 78 -27.42 -5.08 6.88
C ASP A 78 -28.85 -5.41 6.46
N LYS A 79 -29.80 -5.19 7.39
CA LYS A 79 -31.23 -5.48 7.18
C LYS A 79 -31.82 -4.77 5.96
N GLN A 80 -31.24 -3.65 5.51
CA GLN A 80 -31.73 -2.94 4.32
C GLN A 80 -31.38 -3.65 3.01
N LEU A 81 -30.27 -4.41 2.99
CA LEU A 81 -29.82 -5.13 1.79
C LEU A 81 -30.53 -6.47 1.58
N MET A 82 -31.13 -7.04 2.62
CA MET A 82 -31.91 -8.29 2.50
C MET A 82 -33.21 -8.16 1.68
N HIS A 83 -33.64 -6.94 1.36
CA HIS A 83 -34.77 -6.71 0.43
C HIS A 83 -34.40 -7.00 -1.04
N PHE A 84 -33.11 -6.86 -1.40
CA PHE A 84 -32.61 -7.32 -2.68
C PHE A 84 -32.29 -8.82 -2.53
N GLY A 85 -33.06 -9.69 -3.20
CA GLY A 85 -32.86 -11.14 -3.09
C GLY A 85 -31.37 -11.54 -3.15
N PHE A 86 -30.96 -12.51 -2.33
CA PHE A 86 -29.56 -12.88 -2.06
C PHE A 86 -28.67 -12.97 -3.31
N ILE A 87 -29.19 -13.50 -4.42
CA ILE A 87 -28.47 -13.62 -5.69
C ILE A 87 -28.15 -12.24 -6.30
N ALA A 88 -29.11 -11.32 -6.30
CA ALA A 88 -28.92 -9.95 -6.79
C ALA A 88 -27.90 -9.20 -5.95
N PHE A 89 -27.92 -9.42 -4.63
CA PHE A 89 -26.95 -8.87 -3.70
C PHE A 89 -25.52 -9.37 -3.97
N ILE A 90 -25.34 -10.70 -4.12
CA ILE A 90 -24.03 -11.28 -4.49
C ILE A 90 -23.54 -10.71 -5.82
N SER A 91 -24.41 -10.65 -6.82
CA SER A 91 -24.06 -10.12 -8.14
C SER A 91 -23.60 -8.65 -8.06
N ALA A 92 -24.28 -7.82 -7.26
CA ALA A 92 -23.90 -6.43 -7.04
C ALA A 92 -22.52 -6.29 -6.35
N ILE A 93 -22.26 -7.09 -5.30
CA ILE A 93 -20.94 -7.12 -4.64
C ILE A 93 -19.86 -7.55 -5.63
N CYS A 94 -20.07 -8.67 -6.32
CA CYS A 94 -19.09 -9.22 -7.26
C CYS A 94 -18.77 -8.20 -8.36
N LYS A 95 -19.78 -7.49 -8.88
CA LYS A 95 -19.60 -6.41 -9.86
C LYS A 95 -18.78 -5.26 -9.28
N SER A 96 -19.14 -4.77 -8.09
CA SER A 96 -18.43 -3.67 -7.43
C SER A 96 -16.96 -4.02 -7.13
N LEU A 97 -16.73 -5.23 -6.60
CA LEU A 97 -15.39 -5.77 -6.35
C LEU A 97 -14.57 -5.88 -7.62
N SER A 98 -15.16 -6.45 -8.68
CA SER A 98 -14.47 -6.65 -9.96
C SER A 98 -14.04 -5.32 -10.57
N VAL A 99 -14.94 -4.32 -10.56
CA VAL A 99 -14.62 -2.96 -11.04
C VAL A 99 -13.54 -2.31 -10.19
N THR A 100 -13.63 -2.44 -8.86
CA THR A 100 -12.65 -1.86 -7.93
C THR A 100 -11.26 -2.48 -8.11
N ILE A 101 -11.18 -3.81 -8.19
CA ILE A 101 -9.93 -4.55 -8.41
C ILE A 101 -9.33 -4.21 -9.77
N LEU A 102 -10.16 -4.15 -10.82
CA LEU A 102 -9.72 -3.75 -12.15
C LEU A 102 -9.18 -2.33 -12.13
N GLY A 103 -9.91 -1.39 -11.52
CA GLY A 103 -9.52 0.01 -11.41
C GLY A 103 -8.20 0.18 -10.68
N ILE A 104 -8.05 -0.44 -9.51
CA ILE A 104 -6.80 -0.46 -8.74
C ILE A 104 -5.66 -1.04 -9.57
N THR A 105 -5.89 -2.15 -10.28
CA THR A 105 -4.86 -2.82 -11.08
C THR A 105 -4.40 -1.94 -12.24
N VAL A 106 -5.34 -1.37 -13.00
CA VAL A 106 -5.06 -0.47 -14.12
C VAL A 106 -4.30 0.76 -13.64
N ILE A 107 -4.76 1.39 -12.56
CA ILE A 107 -4.18 2.64 -12.06
C ILE A 107 -2.82 2.40 -11.43
N THR A 108 -2.68 1.35 -10.61
CA THR A 108 -1.39 0.95 -10.03
C THR A 108 -0.38 0.62 -11.13
N GLY A 109 -0.80 -0.13 -12.14
CA GLY A 109 0.04 -0.43 -13.31
C GLY A 109 0.47 0.85 -14.01
N LEU A 110 -0.47 1.74 -14.32
CA LEU A 110 -0.22 3.02 -14.98
C LEU A 110 0.79 3.88 -14.21
N VAL A 111 0.55 4.14 -12.92
CA VAL A 111 1.43 5.00 -12.13
C VAL A 111 2.80 4.35 -11.91
N ALA A 112 2.85 3.04 -11.63
CA ALA A 112 4.13 2.34 -11.49
C ALA A 112 4.93 2.33 -12.80
N GLY A 113 4.26 2.18 -13.95
CA GLY A 113 4.86 2.25 -15.28
C GLY A 113 5.43 3.62 -15.59
N LEU A 114 4.62 4.68 -15.42
CA LEU A 114 5.03 6.07 -15.66
C LEU A 114 6.22 6.46 -14.80
N GLY A 115 6.15 6.22 -13.49
CA GLY A 115 7.25 6.55 -12.59
C GLY A 115 8.50 5.73 -12.89
N SER A 116 8.38 4.45 -13.23
CA SER A 116 9.53 3.63 -13.62
C SER A 116 10.21 4.14 -14.89
N LYS A 117 9.41 4.61 -15.87
CA LYS A 117 9.91 5.22 -17.11
C LYS A 117 10.66 6.53 -16.84
N VAL A 118 10.19 7.33 -15.90
CA VAL A 118 10.89 8.55 -15.46
C VAL A 118 12.19 8.20 -14.74
N LEU A 119 12.15 7.26 -13.79
CA LEU A 119 13.36 6.82 -13.06
C LEU A 119 14.43 6.22 -13.98
N SER A 120 14.03 5.46 -15.01
CA SER A 120 14.97 4.89 -15.97
C SER A 120 15.64 5.98 -16.81
N LYS A 121 14.89 7.02 -17.22
CA LYS A 121 15.43 8.19 -17.94
C LYS A 121 16.49 8.93 -17.11
N PHE A 122 16.28 9.07 -15.80
CA PHE A 122 17.24 9.71 -14.89
C PHE A 122 18.30 8.76 -14.31
N CYS A 123 18.33 7.50 -14.75
CA CYS A 123 19.25 6.48 -14.24
C CYS A 123 19.24 6.31 -12.71
N PHE A 124 18.12 6.61 -12.06
CA PHE A 124 18.01 6.51 -10.60
C PHE A 124 17.86 5.05 -10.18
N LYS A 125 18.82 4.57 -9.37
CA LYS A 125 18.85 3.18 -8.89
C LYS A 125 18.59 3.13 -7.39
N CYS A 126 17.62 2.31 -6.99
CA CYS A 126 17.40 1.99 -5.58
C CYS A 126 18.18 0.74 -5.18
N GLU A 127 18.53 0.63 -3.90
CA GLU A 127 19.15 -0.57 -3.33
C GLU A 127 18.21 -1.79 -3.33
N SER A 128 16.90 -1.54 -3.28
CA SER A 128 15.89 -2.60 -3.21
C SER A 128 14.84 -2.44 -4.29
N GLY A 129 14.36 -3.57 -4.82
CA GLY A 129 13.27 -3.58 -5.80
C GLY A 129 11.96 -3.00 -5.23
N LEU A 130 11.68 -3.22 -3.94
CA LEU A 130 10.52 -2.62 -3.27
C LEU A 130 10.66 -1.09 -3.16
N GLY A 131 11.86 -0.59 -2.85
CA GLY A 131 12.13 0.85 -2.85
C GLY A 131 11.95 1.50 -4.21
N GLN A 132 12.46 0.83 -5.26
CA GLN A 132 12.22 1.28 -6.63
C GLN A 132 10.73 1.31 -6.96
N PHE A 133 9.99 0.28 -6.55
CA PHE A 133 8.53 0.21 -6.74
C PHE A 133 7.80 1.38 -6.08
N LEU A 134 8.06 1.66 -4.80
CA LEU A 134 7.37 2.73 -4.08
C LEU A 134 7.69 4.11 -4.67
N ILE A 135 8.94 4.37 -5.03
CA ILE A 135 9.33 5.63 -5.67
C ILE A 135 8.68 5.75 -7.05
N SER A 136 8.63 4.67 -7.84
CA SER A 136 7.89 4.66 -9.12
C SER A 136 6.42 4.98 -8.92
N ILE A 137 5.75 4.37 -7.94
CA ILE A 137 4.34 4.66 -7.65
C ILE A 137 4.15 6.15 -7.30
N GLY A 138 4.93 6.67 -6.35
CA GLY A 138 4.82 8.07 -5.93
C GLY A 138 5.04 9.06 -7.08
N LEU A 139 6.08 8.85 -7.89
CA LEU A 139 6.34 9.68 -9.07
C LEU A 139 5.19 9.58 -10.10
N GLY A 140 4.69 8.38 -10.36
CA GLY A 140 3.58 8.18 -11.27
C GLY A 140 2.29 8.86 -10.82
N ILE A 141 1.97 8.76 -9.53
CA ILE A 141 0.82 9.48 -8.95
C ILE A 141 1.01 10.98 -9.11
N GLY A 142 2.20 11.51 -8.80
CA GLY A 142 2.52 12.92 -9.01
C GLY A 142 2.29 13.36 -10.46
N ILE A 143 2.71 12.55 -11.44
CA ILE A 143 2.48 12.84 -12.88
C ILE A 143 0.99 12.86 -13.21
N VAL A 144 0.21 11.86 -12.74
CA VAL A 144 -1.23 11.80 -12.98
C VAL A 144 -1.96 12.98 -12.32
N ILE A 145 -1.58 13.37 -11.11
CA ILE A 145 -2.12 14.55 -10.42
C ILE A 145 -1.86 15.81 -11.26
N ASN A 146 -0.64 16.00 -11.78
CA ASN A 146 -0.33 17.15 -12.62
C ASN A 146 -1.16 17.17 -13.91
N PHE A 147 -1.32 16.03 -14.60
CA PHE A 147 -2.21 15.97 -15.76
C PHE A 147 -3.67 16.28 -15.38
N GLY A 148 -4.17 15.68 -14.29
CA GLY A 148 -5.51 15.93 -13.79
C GLY A 148 -5.73 17.40 -13.46
N PHE A 149 -4.74 18.04 -12.83
CA PHE A 149 -4.75 19.47 -12.54
C PHE A 149 -4.90 20.31 -13.81
N PHE A 150 -4.04 20.10 -14.82
CA PHE A 150 -4.12 20.87 -16.06
C PHE A 150 -5.45 20.64 -16.79
N LEU A 151 -5.92 19.38 -16.87
CA LEU A 151 -7.21 19.09 -17.50
C LEU A 151 -8.38 19.77 -16.77
N ALA A 152 -8.36 19.77 -15.43
CA ALA A 152 -9.41 20.41 -14.62
C ALA A 152 -9.34 21.94 -14.69
N TYR A 153 -8.13 22.51 -14.73
CA TYR A 153 -7.89 23.93 -14.90
C TYR A 153 -8.49 24.45 -16.22
N PHE A 154 -8.27 23.73 -17.32
CA PHE A 154 -8.84 24.05 -18.63
C PHE A 154 -10.29 23.57 -18.80
N LYS A 155 -10.93 23.01 -17.75
CA LYS A 155 -12.33 22.55 -17.77
C LYS A 155 -12.59 21.42 -18.80
N ILE A 156 -11.58 20.64 -19.12
CA ILE A 156 -11.61 19.52 -20.09
C ILE A 156 -11.42 18.16 -19.43
N LEU A 157 -11.40 18.08 -18.09
CA LEU A 157 -11.38 16.82 -17.35
C LEU A 157 -12.74 16.10 -17.50
N LYS A 158 -12.98 15.51 -18.67
CA LYS A 158 -14.16 14.73 -19.02
C LYS A 158 -13.77 13.28 -19.28
N LEU A 159 -14.72 12.37 -19.09
CA LEU A 159 -14.47 10.93 -19.22
C LEU A 159 -13.76 10.55 -20.54
N PRO A 160 -14.18 11.03 -21.74
CA PRO A 160 -13.50 10.67 -22.99
C PRO A 160 -12.04 11.12 -23.01
N VAL A 161 -11.76 12.36 -22.56
CA VAL A 161 -10.40 12.93 -22.52
C VAL A 161 -9.52 12.11 -21.58
N VAL A 162 -10.06 11.73 -20.42
CA VAL A 162 -9.35 10.91 -19.43
C VAL A 162 -9.11 9.50 -19.95
N ILE A 163 -10.06 8.87 -20.64
CA ILE A 163 -9.84 7.56 -21.29
C ILE A 163 -8.71 7.65 -22.32
N PHE A 164 -8.75 8.65 -23.22
CA PHE A 164 -7.68 8.85 -24.22
C PHE A 164 -6.33 9.07 -23.56
N LEU A 165 -6.27 9.89 -22.51
CA LEU A 165 -5.05 10.12 -21.74
C LEU A 165 -4.54 8.81 -21.11
N VAL A 166 -5.39 8.05 -20.42
CA VAL A 166 -5.02 6.77 -19.79
C VAL A 166 -4.50 5.79 -20.83
N VAL A 167 -5.21 5.61 -21.94
CA VAL A 167 -4.79 4.70 -23.02
C VAL A 167 -3.45 5.14 -23.61
N GLY A 168 -3.27 6.45 -23.87
CA GLY A 168 -2.01 7.00 -24.36
C GLY A 168 -0.86 6.77 -23.39
N LEU A 169 -1.03 7.09 -22.11
CA LEU A 169 -0.01 6.89 -21.08
C LEU A 169 0.30 5.40 -20.84
N PHE A 170 -0.72 4.54 -20.92
CA PHE A 170 -0.55 3.09 -20.83
C PHE A 170 0.24 2.54 -22.02
N TYR A 171 -0.09 2.97 -23.25
CA TYR A 171 0.66 2.62 -24.45
C TYR A 171 2.13 3.06 -24.35
N LEU A 172 2.36 4.30 -23.90
CA LEU A 172 3.69 4.85 -23.71
C LEU A 172 4.51 4.08 -22.66
N SER A 173 3.87 3.48 -21.65
CA SER A 173 4.54 2.80 -20.52
C SER A 173 4.38 1.27 -20.56
N ARG A 174 3.91 0.70 -21.67
CA ARG A 174 3.53 -0.72 -21.76
C ARG A 174 4.67 -1.69 -21.40
N LYS A 175 5.92 -1.34 -21.74
CA LYS A 175 7.09 -2.17 -21.46
C LYS A 175 7.38 -2.21 -19.95
N GLU A 176 7.32 -1.05 -19.31
CA GLU A 176 7.53 -0.88 -17.87
C GLU A 176 6.41 -1.56 -17.08
N ILE A 177 5.15 -1.41 -17.51
CA ILE A 177 3.97 -2.06 -16.92
C ILE A 177 4.09 -3.58 -17.00
N GLY A 178 4.42 -4.13 -18.18
CA GLY A 178 4.62 -5.57 -18.35
C GLY A 178 5.77 -6.11 -17.48
N SER A 179 6.90 -5.39 -17.43
CA SER A 179 8.02 -5.72 -16.53
C SER A 179 7.60 -5.71 -15.06
N PHE A 180 6.79 -4.73 -14.67
CA PHE A 180 6.27 -4.57 -13.32
C PHE A 180 5.39 -5.76 -12.90
N PHE A 181 4.36 -6.09 -13.68
CA PHE A 181 3.50 -7.24 -13.37
C PHE A 181 4.26 -8.57 -13.42
N ASN A 182 5.19 -8.73 -14.35
CA ASN A 182 6.05 -9.92 -14.41
C ASN A 182 6.96 -10.07 -13.19
N LYS A 183 7.38 -8.97 -12.56
CA LYS A 183 8.15 -9.00 -11.31
C LYS A 183 7.25 -9.38 -10.13
N ILE A 184 6.04 -8.83 -10.05
CA ILE A 184 5.07 -9.18 -8.99
C ILE A 184 4.66 -10.64 -9.09
N ALA A 185 4.29 -11.12 -10.27
CA ALA A 185 3.85 -12.50 -10.49
C ALA A 185 4.92 -13.53 -10.10
N ARG A 186 6.20 -13.19 -10.32
CA ARG A 186 7.35 -14.04 -9.96
C ARG A 186 7.90 -13.79 -8.56
N ALA A 187 7.40 -12.79 -7.85
CA ALA A 187 7.87 -12.48 -6.51
C ALA A 187 7.49 -13.62 -5.54
N LYS A 188 8.49 -14.07 -4.77
CA LYS A 188 8.32 -15.07 -3.73
C LYS A 188 8.60 -14.42 -2.39
N ILE A 189 7.60 -14.42 -1.50
CA ILE A 189 7.79 -13.92 -0.14
C ILE A 189 8.36 -15.07 0.68
N ARG A 190 9.59 -14.87 1.17
CA ARG A 190 10.25 -15.80 2.08
C ARG A 190 10.13 -15.25 3.49
N VAL A 191 9.31 -15.89 4.30
CA VAL A 191 9.16 -15.57 5.72
C VAL A 191 9.94 -16.62 6.51
N LYS A 192 10.92 -16.19 7.32
CA LYS A 192 11.79 -17.08 8.09
C LYS A 192 11.70 -16.77 9.57
N GLY A 193 11.22 -17.75 10.34
CA GLY A 193 11.17 -17.69 11.78
C GLY A 193 9.83 -17.18 12.31
N ASP A 194 9.52 -17.64 13.51
CA ASP A 194 8.21 -17.59 14.12
C ASP A 194 7.67 -16.15 14.24
N LEU A 195 8.51 -15.23 14.72
CA LEU A 195 8.17 -13.81 14.83
C LEU A 195 7.83 -13.19 13.47
N GLN A 196 8.57 -13.51 12.40
CA GLN A 196 8.28 -12.94 11.09
C GLN A 196 6.97 -13.46 10.52
N VAL A 197 6.62 -14.72 10.81
CA VAL A 197 5.34 -15.31 10.39
C VAL A 197 4.19 -14.59 11.08
N VAL A 198 4.26 -14.41 12.40
CA VAL A 198 3.25 -13.65 13.15
C VAL A 198 3.10 -12.24 12.56
N LEU A 199 4.21 -11.49 12.45
CA LEU A 199 4.17 -10.12 11.93
C LEU A 199 3.64 -10.06 10.49
N PHE A 200 4.05 -10.98 9.62
CA PHE A 200 3.58 -11.03 8.23
C PHE A 200 2.07 -11.26 8.16
N PHE A 201 1.55 -12.22 8.92
CA PHE A 201 0.12 -12.49 8.96
C PHE A 201 -0.67 -11.35 9.62
N SER A 202 -0.10 -10.66 10.62
CA SER A 202 -0.73 -9.45 11.17
C SER A 202 -0.91 -8.38 10.10
N VAL A 203 0.13 -8.10 9.28
CA VAL A 203 0.00 -7.18 8.14
C VAL A 203 -1.05 -7.68 7.15
N PHE A 204 -1.06 -8.98 6.84
CA PHE A 204 -2.00 -9.56 5.89
C PHE A 204 -3.46 -9.41 6.35
N ILE A 205 -3.74 -9.70 7.63
CA ILE A 205 -5.05 -9.51 8.23
C ILE A 205 -5.46 -8.04 8.16
N LEU A 206 -4.58 -7.13 8.58
CA LEU A 206 -4.84 -5.69 8.52
C LEU A 206 -5.19 -5.20 7.10
N VAL A 207 -4.51 -5.71 6.07
CA VAL A 207 -4.80 -5.41 4.67
C VAL A 207 -6.17 -5.94 4.24
N ILE A 208 -6.51 -7.18 4.59
CA ILE A 208 -7.83 -7.76 4.24
C ILE A 208 -8.94 -6.98 4.93
N SER A 209 -8.81 -6.78 6.23
CA SER A 209 -9.73 -6.00 7.05
C SER A 209 -9.97 -4.63 6.42
N HIS A 210 -8.90 -3.96 6.01
CA HIS A 210 -8.97 -2.68 5.33
C HIS A 210 -9.77 -2.75 4.03
N LEU A 211 -9.42 -3.67 3.13
CA LEU A 211 -10.13 -3.84 1.86
C LEU A 211 -11.63 -4.07 2.08
N VAL A 212 -11.99 -4.91 3.04
CA VAL A 212 -13.40 -5.20 3.37
C VAL A 212 -14.13 -3.95 3.83
N THR A 213 -13.52 -3.11 4.66
CA THR A 213 -14.18 -1.88 5.11
C THR A 213 -14.48 -0.91 3.98
N LYS A 214 -13.70 -0.93 2.88
CA LYS A 214 -13.89 -0.04 1.73
C LYS A 214 -14.94 -0.52 0.74
N LEU A 215 -15.41 -1.76 0.86
CA LEU A 215 -16.48 -2.29 0.01
C LEU A 215 -17.83 -1.65 0.27
N ARG A 216 -17.99 -0.92 1.38
CA ARG A 216 -19.18 -0.10 1.64
C ARG A 216 -19.36 0.99 0.58
N GLY A 217 -18.28 1.49 -0.02
CA GLY A 217 -18.34 2.49 -1.09
C GLY A 217 -18.71 3.90 -0.64
N PHE A 218 -18.82 4.16 0.67
CA PHE A 218 -19.01 5.48 1.24
C PHE A 218 -18.25 5.62 2.58
N PRO A 219 -17.67 6.80 2.87
CA PRO A 219 -17.06 7.09 4.16
C PRO A 219 -18.13 7.22 5.26
N LEU A 220 -17.76 6.93 6.51
CA LEU A 220 -18.68 7.02 7.65
C LEU A 220 -18.68 8.41 8.28
N GLU A 221 -17.54 9.10 8.25
CA GLU A 221 -17.39 10.40 8.89
C GLU A 221 -17.76 11.57 7.97
N PHE A 222 -18.24 12.64 8.60
CA PHE A 222 -18.77 13.82 7.93
C PHE A 222 -17.73 14.51 7.04
N ASP A 223 -16.50 14.68 7.51
CA ASP A 223 -15.44 15.36 6.73
C ASP A 223 -15.11 14.57 5.46
N SER A 224 -14.89 13.27 5.59
CA SER A 224 -14.61 12.40 4.45
C SER A 224 -15.73 12.41 3.42
N LEU A 225 -17.00 12.45 3.86
CA LEU A 225 -18.15 12.52 2.97
C LEU A 225 -18.33 13.90 2.33
N SER A 226 -18.36 14.95 3.15
CA SER A 226 -18.74 16.31 2.77
C SER A 226 -17.63 17.07 2.05
N LEU A 227 -16.37 16.76 2.36
CA LEU A 227 -15.20 17.44 1.81
C LEU A 227 -14.49 16.58 0.78
N TYR A 228 -13.84 15.48 1.16
CA TYR A 228 -12.89 14.79 0.28
C TYR A 228 -13.59 13.99 -0.82
N ALA A 229 -14.54 13.12 -0.47
CA ALA A 229 -15.31 12.35 -1.45
C ALA A 229 -16.18 13.28 -2.32
N ASN A 230 -16.79 14.30 -1.72
CA ASN A 230 -17.57 15.29 -2.45
C ASN A 230 -16.71 16.11 -3.42
N THR A 231 -15.50 16.51 -3.02
CA THR A 231 -14.57 17.22 -3.91
C THR A 231 -14.18 16.35 -5.09
N ALA A 232 -13.80 15.08 -4.85
CA ALA A 232 -13.50 14.12 -5.91
C ALA A 232 -14.70 13.91 -6.85
N LYS A 233 -15.90 13.78 -6.31
CA LYS A 233 -17.15 13.66 -7.07
C LYS A 233 -17.44 14.92 -7.90
N ASN A 234 -17.34 16.10 -7.31
CA ASN A 234 -17.59 17.37 -7.99
C ASN A 234 -16.59 17.62 -9.11
N LEU A 235 -15.33 17.25 -8.88
CA LEU A 235 -14.29 17.31 -9.90
C LEU A 235 -14.62 16.37 -11.07
N ALA A 236 -15.05 15.14 -10.80
CA ALA A 236 -15.46 14.18 -11.81
C ALA A 236 -16.71 14.62 -12.61
N LEU A 237 -17.70 15.23 -11.93
CA LEU A 237 -18.95 15.66 -12.56
C LEU A 237 -18.80 16.96 -13.36
N THR A 238 -18.12 17.94 -12.79
CA THR A 238 -18.00 19.28 -13.42
C THR A 238 -16.82 19.34 -14.39
N GLY A 239 -15.80 18.51 -14.19
CA GLY A 239 -14.52 18.58 -14.90
C GLY A 239 -13.72 19.85 -14.58
N ARG A 240 -14.03 20.53 -13.46
CA ARG A 240 -13.44 21.81 -13.05
C ARG A 240 -12.81 21.70 -11.68
N LEU A 241 -11.80 22.53 -11.43
CA LEU A 241 -11.31 22.76 -10.08
C LEU A 241 -12.42 23.43 -9.22
N PRO A 242 -12.56 23.06 -7.93
CA PRO A 242 -13.50 23.71 -7.03
C PRO A 242 -13.21 25.22 -6.93
N GLN A 243 -14.23 26.06 -7.09
CA GLN A 243 -14.05 27.53 -7.14
C GLN A 243 -13.82 28.19 -5.76
N ALA A 244 -14.17 27.51 -4.66
CA ALA A 244 -14.40 28.18 -3.38
C ALA A 244 -13.44 27.79 -2.23
N TRP A 245 -12.33 27.08 -2.48
CA TRP A 245 -11.54 26.49 -1.39
C TRP A 245 -10.03 26.72 -1.56
N SER A 246 -9.39 27.20 -0.48
CA SER A 246 -7.97 27.55 -0.37
C SER A 246 -7.02 26.36 -0.14
N PHE A 247 -7.46 25.13 -0.42
CA PHE A 247 -6.72 23.91 -0.06
C PHE A 247 -6.04 23.26 -1.29
N PRO A 248 -4.86 22.64 -1.12
CA PRO A 248 -4.19 21.91 -2.19
C PRO A 248 -4.92 20.58 -2.50
N PHE A 249 -5.58 20.48 -3.67
CA PHE A 249 -6.39 19.32 -4.09
C PHE A 249 -5.60 18.12 -4.63
N GLY A 250 -4.36 17.89 -4.16
CA GLY A 250 -3.46 16.92 -4.80
C GLY A 250 -4.02 15.50 -4.84
N ILE A 251 -4.38 14.97 -3.66
CA ILE A 251 -4.90 13.60 -3.54
C ILE A 251 -6.35 13.53 -4.03
N GLU A 252 -7.14 14.57 -3.82
CA GLU A 252 -8.53 14.69 -4.27
C GLU A 252 -8.63 14.71 -5.79
N LEU A 253 -7.66 15.32 -6.49
CA LEU A 253 -7.54 15.25 -7.95
C LEU A 253 -7.30 13.81 -8.41
N PHE A 254 -6.41 13.10 -7.72
CA PHE A 254 -6.16 11.69 -7.99
C PHE A 254 -7.42 10.86 -7.73
N MET A 255 -8.12 11.08 -6.61
CA MET A 255 -9.39 10.42 -6.31
C MET A 255 -10.46 10.75 -7.36
N GLY A 256 -10.60 12.00 -7.78
CA GLY A 256 -11.57 12.43 -8.79
C GLY A 256 -11.30 11.81 -10.16
N PHE A 257 -10.02 11.66 -10.54
CA PHE A 257 -9.63 10.93 -11.75
C PHE A 257 -10.09 9.47 -11.71
N ASN A 258 -9.92 8.82 -10.55
CA ASN A 258 -10.36 7.44 -10.34
C ASN A 258 -11.88 7.30 -10.26
N TRP A 259 -12.54 8.29 -9.66
CA TRP A 259 -13.99 8.36 -9.59
C TRP A 259 -14.60 8.41 -10.98
N LEU A 260 -14.03 9.24 -11.86
CA LEU A 260 -14.50 9.39 -13.24
C LEU A 260 -14.39 8.09 -14.02
N LEU A 261 -13.30 7.32 -13.85
CA LEU A 261 -13.05 6.08 -14.59
C LEU A 261 -13.77 4.85 -14.04
N PHE A 262 -13.81 4.70 -12.71
CA PHE A 262 -14.18 3.45 -12.05
C PHE A 262 -15.17 3.65 -10.87
N GLY A 263 -15.64 4.87 -10.65
CA GLY A 263 -16.60 5.20 -9.60
C GLY A 263 -16.02 5.39 -8.20
N ALA A 264 -16.91 5.68 -7.25
CA ALA A 264 -16.58 6.07 -5.88
C ALA A 264 -15.77 5.03 -5.11
N GLY A 265 -16.15 3.75 -5.21
CA GLY A 265 -15.48 2.66 -4.50
C GLY A 265 -13.99 2.58 -4.82
N THR A 266 -13.64 2.71 -6.10
CA THR A 266 -12.24 2.73 -6.55
C THR A 266 -11.49 3.96 -6.03
N ALA A 267 -12.10 5.15 -6.09
CA ALA A 267 -11.49 6.39 -5.61
C ALA A 267 -11.15 6.33 -4.12
N LEU A 268 -12.09 5.87 -3.28
CA LEU A 268 -11.88 5.70 -1.84
C LEU A 268 -10.84 4.61 -1.55
N THR A 269 -10.91 3.48 -2.25
CA THR A 269 -9.96 2.39 -2.05
C THR A 269 -8.53 2.80 -2.43
N ILE A 270 -8.35 3.67 -3.42
CA ILE A 270 -7.03 4.16 -3.81
C ILE A 270 -6.40 5.06 -2.74
N ASN A 271 -7.16 5.98 -2.14
CA ASN A 271 -6.64 6.78 -1.01
C ASN A 271 -6.18 5.88 0.13
N SER A 272 -7.03 4.91 0.45
CA SER A 272 -6.77 3.83 1.41
C SER A 272 -5.51 3.01 1.09
N LEU A 273 -5.24 2.72 -0.19
CA LEU A 273 -4.01 2.03 -0.62
C LEU A 273 -2.74 2.87 -0.36
N LEU A 274 -2.81 4.20 -0.38
CA LEU A 274 -1.66 5.05 -0.05
C LEU A 274 -1.26 4.91 1.41
N GLY A 275 -2.23 4.72 2.31
CA GLY A 275 -1.96 4.33 3.71
C GLY A 275 -1.17 3.02 3.80
N LEU A 276 -1.58 1.99 3.05
CA LEU A 276 -0.84 0.72 2.99
C LEU A 276 0.57 0.87 2.37
N LEU A 277 0.72 1.70 1.34
CA LEU A 277 2.03 2.00 0.76
C LEU A 277 2.94 2.75 1.75
N SER A 278 2.37 3.56 2.65
CA SER A 278 3.11 4.20 3.75
C SER A 278 3.70 3.16 4.70
N VAL A 279 2.95 2.10 5.04
CA VAL A 279 3.44 0.97 5.85
C VAL A 279 4.65 0.31 5.19
N LEU A 280 4.61 0.10 3.88
CA LEU A 280 5.74 -0.47 3.12
C LEU A 280 6.94 0.47 3.08
N ALA A 281 6.72 1.78 3.00
CA ALA A 281 7.80 2.77 3.04
C ALA A 281 8.45 2.82 4.43
N ILE A 282 7.66 2.79 5.50
CA ILE A 282 8.15 2.68 6.89
C ILE A 282 8.95 1.39 7.07
N TYR A 283 8.47 0.27 6.54
CA TYR A 283 9.21 -1.00 6.55
C TYR A 283 10.59 -0.87 5.92
N LEU A 284 10.70 -0.20 4.77
CA LEU A 284 11.99 0.02 4.10
C LEU A 284 12.93 0.92 4.90
N ILE A 285 12.40 1.97 5.53
CA ILE A 285 13.17 2.86 6.40
C ILE A 285 13.66 2.06 7.62
N ALA A 286 12.74 1.41 8.35
CA ALA A 286 13.04 0.62 9.53
C ALA A 286 14.08 -0.47 9.26
N ARG A 287 14.01 -1.13 8.10
CA ARG A 287 14.98 -2.16 7.69
C ARG A 287 16.41 -1.65 7.67
N LYS A 288 16.64 -0.35 7.40
CA LYS A 288 17.99 0.25 7.44
C LYS A 288 18.54 0.37 8.86
N PHE A 289 17.68 0.48 9.87
CA PHE A 289 18.09 0.73 11.26
C PHE A 289 18.02 -0.51 12.15
N VAL A 290 16.94 -1.31 12.06
CA VAL A 290 16.71 -2.47 12.94
C VAL A 290 16.86 -3.82 12.23
N GLY A 291 17.14 -3.81 10.93
CA GLY A 291 17.33 -5.01 10.11
C GLY A 291 16.03 -5.67 9.65
N TYR A 292 16.16 -6.67 8.76
CA TYR A 292 15.03 -7.30 8.06
C TYR A 292 14.01 -7.97 9.00
N ASN A 293 14.49 -8.60 10.07
CA ASN A 293 13.65 -9.43 10.95
C ASN A 293 12.68 -8.61 11.81
N PHE A 294 13.05 -7.37 12.12
CA PHE A 294 12.31 -6.51 13.05
C PHE A 294 11.61 -5.35 12.35
N ALA A 295 11.92 -5.06 11.08
CA ALA A 295 11.35 -3.94 10.33
C ALA A 295 9.82 -4.01 10.15
N LEU A 296 9.22 -5.20 10.18
CA LEU A 296 7.76 -5.35 10.14
C LEU A 296 7.09 -4.81 11.41
N PHE A 297 7.75 -4.91 12.56
CA PHE A 297 7.19 -4.47 13.84
C PHE A 297 6.84 -2.98 13.89
N PRO A 298 7.76 -2.02 13.62
CA PRO A 298 7.40 -0.60 13.61
C PRO A 298 6.36 -0.26 12.55
N SER A 299 6.32 -1.02 11.45
CA SER A 299 5.34 -0.82 10.38
C SER A 299 3.93 -1.21 10.82
N ILE A 300 3.80 -2.35 11.52
CA ILE A 300 2.54 -2.79 12.13
C ILE A 300 2.15 -1.83 13.25
N PHE A 301 3.08 -1.52 14.15
CA PHE A 301 2.87 -0.60 15.26
C PHE A 301 2.27 0.72 14.78
N PHE A 302 2.88 1.31 13.73
CA PHE A 302 2.40 2.51 13.08
C PHE A 302 0.95 2.35 12.58
N TYR A 303 0.68 1.29 11.82
CA TYR A 303 -0.64 1.07 11.21
C TYR A 303 -1.74 0.80 12.24
N THR A 304 -1.36 0.23 13.40
CA THR A 304 -2.29 -0.04 14.50
C THR A 304 -2.45 1.14 15.48
N THR A 305 -1.76 2.25 15.26
CA THR A 305 -2.00 3.44 16.09
C THR A 305 -3.44 3.93 15.90
N PHE A 306 -4.05 4.44 16.97
CA PHE A 306 -5.42 4.91 16.94
C PHE A 306 -5.67 5.93 15.82
N ALA A 307 -4.77 6.89 15.63
CA ALA A 307 -4.88 7.91 14.59
C ALA A 307 -4.90 7.29 13.17
N VAL A 308 -3.97 6.38 12.88
CA VAL A 308 -3.91 5.74 11.56
C VAL A 308 -5.10 4.83 11.36
N ALA A 309 -5.50 4.06 12.37
CA ALA A 309 -6.69 3.22 12.31
C ALA A 309 -7.95 4.07 12.05
N GLN A 310 -8.11 5.21 12.72
CA GLN A 310 -9.27 6.08 12.50
C GLN A 310 -9.34 6.58 11.05
N LEU A 311 -8.22 7.11 10.54
CA LEU A 311 -8.11 7.59 9.17
C LEU A 311 -8.23 6.46 8.12
N THR A 312 -7.89 5.24 8.52
CA THR A 312 -7.93 4.07 7.64
C THR A 312 -9.34 3.48 7.58
N TYR A 313 -10.07 3.41 8.69
CA TYR A 313 -11.31 2.62 8.78
C TYR A 313 -12.61 3.44 8.85
N PHE A 314 -12.54 4.68 9.33
CA PHE A 314 -13.71 5.51 9.61
C PHE A 314 -13.71 6.78 8.76
N ASP A 315 -12.55 7.41 8.67
CA ASP A 315 -12.39 8.74 8.11
C ASP A 315 -11.39 8.70 6.94
N ASP A 316 -11.87 8.36 5.74
CA ASP A 316 -11.13 8.33 4.45
C ASP A 316 -10.52 9.69 4.02
N LYS A 317 -9.86 10.40 4.93
CA LYS A 317 -9.20 11.67 4.66
C LYS A 317 -7.96 11.47 3.81
N VAL A 318 -7.58 12.53 3.11
CA VAL A 318 -6.40 12.56 2.25
C VAL A 318 -5.06 12.52 3.01
N ASP A 319 -5.09 12.65 4.33
CA ASP A 319 -3.94 12.60 5.23
C ASP A 319 -3.06 11.37 5.01
N LEU A 320 -3.65 10.19 4.75
CA LEU A 320 -2.89 8.97 4.45
C LEU A 320 -2.13 9.05 3.11
N GLY A 321 -2.73 9.73 2.12
CA GLY A 321 -2.07 10.03 0.86
C GLY A 321 -0.91 11.00 1.03
N ILE A 322 -1.10 12.06 1.80
CA ILE A 322 -0.06 13.06 2.11
C ILE A 322 1.08 12.41 2.90
N LEU A 323 0.74 11.60 3.91
CA LEU A 323 1.69 10.82 4.70
C LEU A 323 2.56 9.93 3.80
N PHE A 324 1.96 9.24 2.82
CA PHE A 324 2.71 8.41 1.88
C PHE A 324 3.81 9.22 1.18
N PHE A 325 3.47 10.40 0.65
CA PHE A 325 4.46 11.27 0.03
C PHE A 325 5.52 11.79 1.01
N GLY A 326 5.13 12.11 2.25
CA GLY A 326 6.06 12.51 3.31
C GLY A 326 7.08 11.41 3.63
N VAL A 327 6.61 10.20 3.95
CA VAL A 327 7.46 9.05 4.26
C VAL A 327 8.32 8.65 3.06
N LEU A 328 7.75 8.68 1.85
CA LEU A 328 8.48 8.37 0.62
C LEU A 328 9.60 9.37 0.35
N SER A 329 9.37 10.65 0.65
CA SER A 329 10.39 11.71 0.54
C SER A 329 11.55 11.47 1.51
N VAL A 330 11.25 11.09 2.75
CA VAL A 330 12.27 10.69 3.75
C VAL A 330 13.04 9.46 3.25
N TYR A 331 12.34 8.44 2.74
CA TYR A 331 13.00 7.25 2.19
C TYR A 331 13.92 7.60 1.01
N ALA A 332 13.46 8.43 0.08
CA ALA A 332 14.24 8.88 -1.08
C ALA A 332 15.47 9.68 -0.64
N PHE A 333 15.34 10.57 0.34
CA PHE A 333 16.47 11.31 0.92
C PHE A 333 17.50 10.38 1.56
N LEU A 334 17.06 9.42 2.39
CA LEU A 334 17.95 8.43 3.00
C LEU A 334 18.65 7.59 1.93
N GLN A 335 17.93 7.23 0.85
CA GLN A 335 18.49 6.49 -0.28
C GLN A 335 19.56 7.29 -1.01
N TRP A 336 19.31 8.56 -1.29
CA TRP A 336 20.27 9.47 -1.89
C TRP A 336 21.52 9.64 -1.01
N HIS A 337 21.35 9.87 0.29
CA HIS A 337 22.46 10.04 1.24
C HIS A 337 23.34 8.78 1.32
N THR A 338 22.74 7.58 1.40
CA THR A 338 23.51 6.31 1.40
C THR A 338 24.33 6.13 0.11
N LEU A 339 23.73 6.43 -1.04
CA LEU A 339 24.42 6.32 -2.34
C LEU A 339 25.55 7.35 -2.48
N HIS A 340 25.34 8.57 -1.99
CA HIS A 340 26.34 9.63 -2.03
C HIS A 340 27.57 9.29 -1.18
N ARG A 341 27.38 8.82 0.07
CA ARG A 341 28.49 8.35 0.92
C ARG A 341 29.32 7.25 0.26
N ARG A 342 28.68 6.26 -0.38
CA ARG A 342 29.39 5.18 -1.08
C ARG A 342 30.22 5.67 -2.27
N ARG A 343 29.73 6.68 -3.01
CA ARG A 343 30.49 7.26 -4.13
C ARG A 343 31.72 8.02 -3.64
N ILE A 344 31.62 8.71 -2.49
CA ILE A 344 32.76 9.39 -1.88
C ILE A 344 33.79 8.37 -1.38
N SER A 345 33.36 7.31 -0.68
CA SER A 345 34.30 6.30 -0.17
C SER A 345 35.07 5.58 -1.28
N ILE A 346 34.44 5.29 -2.42
CA ILE A 346 35.12 4.67 -3.58
C ILE A 346 36.12 5.62 -4.25
N LYS A 347 35.85 6.94 -4.23
CA LYS A 347 36.79 7.94 -4.78
C LYS A 347 37.95 8.25 -3.84
N LEU A 348 37.79 8.01 -2.54
CA LEU A 348 38.78 8.30 -1.50
C LEU A 348 39.69 7.11 -1.16
N GLU A 349 39.44 5.91 -1.69
CA GLU A 349 40.49 4.90 -1.78
C GLU A 349 41.40 5.29 -2.95
N PRO A 350 42.60 5.84 -2.72
CA PRO A 350 43.58 5.89 -3.78
C PRO A 350 43.81 4.44 -4.18
N ARG A 351 43.97 4.19 -5.47
CA ARG A 351 44.59 2.96 -5.94
C ARG A 351 45.99 2.89 -5.34
N TYR A 352 46.11 2.42 -4.11
CA TYR A 352 47.33 1.80 -3.63
C TYR A 352 47.39 0.43 -4.32
N CYS A 353 47.67 0.47 -5.63
CA CYS A 353 48.53 -0.51 -6.25
C CYS A 353 49.91 -0.35 -5.61
N LEU A 354 50.05 -0.83 -4.37
CA LEU A 354 51.34 -1.31 -3.92
C LEU A 354 51.43 -2.74 -4.43
N THR A 355 52.03 -2.85 -5.61
CA THR A 355 52.77 -4.02 -6.04
C THR A 355 53.80 -4.37 -4.95
N ALA A 356 53.40 -5.19 -3.97
CA ALA A 356 54.33 -5.92 -3.13
C ALA A 356 54.34 -7.36 -3.65
N GLY A 357 55.52 -7.78 -4.11
CA GLY A 357 55.72 -8.97 -4.92
C GLY A 357 55.28 -10.29 -4.28
N LYS A 358 55.03 -11.25 -5.17
CA LYS A 358 55.17 -12.70 -4.99
C LYS A 358 55.05 -13.19 -3.54
N GLY A 359 53.82 -13.30 -3.05
CA GLY A 359 53.50 -14.11 -1.87
C GLY A 359 52.11 -14.71 -2.06
N ARG A 360 52.03 -15.99 -2.44
CA ARG A 360 50.76 -16.73 -2.47
C ARG A 360 50.24 -16.81 -1.04
N ILE A 361 49.12 -16.16 -0.77
CA ILE A 361 48.31 -16.46 0.43
C ILE A 361 47.02 -17.11 -0.07
N TYR A 362 46.94 -18.43 0.11
CA TYR A 362 45.68 -19.15 0.07
C TYR A 362 44.92 -18.83 1.36
N VAL A 363 43.71 -18.30 1.25
CA VAL A 363 42.80 -18.19 2.38
C VAL A 363 41.71 -19.24 2.21
N LYS A 364 41.63 -20.15 3.19
CA LYS A 364 40.58 -21.16 3.37
C LYS A 364 39.23 -20.53 3.69
#